data_AF-A0A5J4SY66-F1
#
_entry.id   AF-A0A5J4SY66-F1
#
_cell.length_a   1.000
_cell.length_b   1.000
_cell.length_c   1.000
_cell.angle_alpha   90.00
_cell.angle_beta   90.00
_cell.angle_gamma   90.00
#
_symmetry.space_group_name_H-M   'P 1'
#
loop_
_entity.id
_entity.type
_entity.pdbx_description
1 polymer ?
#
loop_
_entity_poly.entity_id
_entity_poly.type
_entity_poly.pdbx_seq_one_letter_code
_entity_poly.pdbx_strand_id
1 'polypeptide(L)' 'MGVDSNDGALESDVLKKLYATLHIPVMNLPYGVTLEYRNGLDIVLNYSDKPYEFNLPEKAKVLIGDKKIETAEVLVFSL' A
#
# COMPACT_ATOMS: atom_id res chain seq x y z
N MET A 1 -10.03 -3.74 31.27
CA MET A 1 -9.69 -4.89 30.41
C MET A 1 -9.59 -4.34 29.00
N GLY A 2 -8.37 -4.19 28.46
CA GLY A 2 -8.18 -3.76 27.07
C GLY A 2 -8.63 -4.88 26.15
N VAL A 3 -9.41 -4.54 25.13
CA VAL A 3 -9.86 -5.50 24.11
C VAL A 3 -8.69 -5.74 23.17
N ASP A 4 -8.05 -6.90 23.29
CA ASP A 4 -7.02 -7.36 22.37
C ASP A 4 -7.72 -8.02 21.18
N SER A 5 -7.43 -7.57 19.95
CA SER A 5 -8.00 -8.16 18.73
C SER A 5 -6.94 -9.05 18.10
N ASN A 6 -7.16 -10.37 18.12
CA ASN A 6 -6.21 -11.36 17.61
C ASN A 6 -6.03 -11.31 16.07
N ASP A 7 -6.84 -10.48 15.41
CA ASP A 7 -6.98 -10.28 13.97
C ASP A 7 -6.59 -8.85 13.51
N GLY A 8 -6.13 -7.98 14.42
CA GLY A 8 -5.58 -6.66 14.07
C GLY A 8 -6.60 -5.59 13.63
N ALA A 9 -7.89 -5.91 13.70
CA ALA A 9 -8.96 -5.05 13.20
C ALA A 9 -9.07 -3.74 13.99
N LEU A 10 -8.93 -3.83 15.31
CA LEU A 10 -9.02 -2.68 16.22
C LEU A 10 -7.85 -1.71 16.01
N GLU A 11 -6.63 -2.23 15.84
CA GLU A 11 -5.42 -1.45 15.56
C GLU A 11 -5.55 -0.71 14.23
N SER A 12 -6.00 -1.40 13.17
CA SER A 12 -6.27 -0.79 11.87
C SER A 12 -7.27 0.37 11.99
N ASP A 13 -8.37 0.18 12.73
CA ASP A 13 -9.40 1.21 12.86
C ASP A 13 -8.94 2.41 13.70
N VAL A 14 -8.14 2.17 14.75
CA VAL A 14 -7.51 3.24 15.52
C VAL A 14 -6.55 4.05 14.65
N LEU A 15 -5.73 3.39 13.83
CA LEU A 15 -4.83 4.06 12.90
C LEU A 15 -5.62 4.87 11.86
N LYS A 16 -6.62 4.28 11.20
CA LYS A 16 -7.46 5.01 10.23
C LYS A 16 -8.07 6.27 10.84
N LYS A 17 -8.55 6.21 12.08
CA LYS A 17 -9.12 7.36 12.79
C LYS A 17 -8.07 8.45 13.06
N LEU A 18 -6.86 8.08 13.47
CA LEU A 18 -5.77 9.02 13.70
C LEU A 18 -5.33 9.72 12.41
N TYR A 19 -5.09 8.96 11.34
CA TYR A 19 -4.67 9.50 10.05
C TYR A 19 -5.74 10.42 9.44
N ALA A 20 -7.03 10.04 9.56
CA ALA A 20 -8.15 10.89 9.16
C ALA A 20 -8.19 12.21 9.96
N THR A 21 -7.92 12.19 11.27
CA THR A 21 -7.86 13.40 12.11
C THR A 21 -6.76 14.35 11.63
N LEU A 22 -5.63 13.80 11.18
CA LEU A 22 -4.49 14.54 10.65
C LEU A 22 -4.62 14.89 9.16
N HIS A 23 -5.72 14.53 8.50
CA HIS A 23 -5.95 14.72 7.06
C HIS A 23 -4.87 14.08 6.18
N ILE A 24 -4.23 13.01 6.67
CA ILE A 24 -3.23 12.27 5.91
C ILE A 24 -3.96 11.17 5.12
N PRO A 25 -3.85 11.15 3.78
CA PRO A 25 -4.49 10.11 2.98
C PRO A 25 -3.87 8.74 3.30
N VAL A 26 -4.74 7.74 3.42
CA VAL A 26 -4.35 6.34 3.61
C VAL A 26 -4.77 5.53 2.39
N MET A 27 -3.96 4.54 2.03
CA MET A 27 -4.26 3.62 0.93
C MET A 27 -4.53 2.23 1.52
N ASN A 28 -5.65 1.62 1.13
CA ASN A 28 -6.00 0.27 1.55
C ASN A 28 -5.49 -0.73 0.51
N LEU A 29 -4.30 -1.27 0.74
CA LEU A 29 -3.68 -2.28 -0.10
C LEU A 29 -4.15 -3.69 0.31
N PRO A 30 -4.28 -4.63 -0.64
CA PRO A 30 -4.62 -6.01 -0.32
C PRO A 30 -3.49 -6.68 0.45
N TYR A 31 -3.85 -7.74 1.19
CA TYR A 31 -2.87 -8.55 1.92
C TYR A 31 -1.79 -9.10 0.97
N GLY A 32 -0.54 -8.97 1.37
CA GLY A 32 0.63 -9.36 0.57
C GLY A 32 1.12 -8.29 -0.40
N VAL A 33 0.43 -7.16 -0.56
CA VAL A 33 0.94 -6.02 -1.34
C VAL A 33 1.44 -4.93 -0.40
N THR A 34 2.66 -4.45 -0.64
CA THR A 34 3.26 -3.36 0.14
C THR A 34 3.65 -2.20 -0.76
N LEU A 35 3.59 -0.99 -0.21
CA LEU A 35 4.09 0.23 -0.83
C LEU A 35 5.14 0.84 0.10
N GLU A 36 6.36 0.98 -0.41
CA GLU A 36 7.48 1.61 0.29
C GLU A 36 7.92 2.88 -0.43
N TYR A 37 8.18 3.93 0.32
CA TYR A 37 8.76 5.17 -0.22
C TYR A 37 10.23 5.27 0.16
N ARG A 38 11.10 5.47 -0.83
CA ARG A 38 12.54 5.65 -0.63
C ARG A 38 13.12 6.64 -1.63
N ASN A 39 13.72 7.72 -1.13
CA ASN A 39 14.46 8.70 -1.93
C ASN A 39 13.68 9.30 -3.13
N GLY A 40 12.38 9.56 -2.97
CA GLY A 40 11.54 10.10 -4.05
C GLY A 40 10.96 9.03 -4.98
N LEU A 41 11.16 7.76 -4.66
CA LEU A 41 10.63 6.61 -5.40
C LEU A 41 9.60 5.88 -4.54
N ASP A 42 8.47 5.59 -5.15
CA ASP A 42 7.45 4.70 -4.62
C ASP A 42 7.64 3.30 -5.21
N ILE A 43 7.75 2.31 -4.35
CA ILE A 43 8.07 0.92 -4.67
C ILE A 43 6.90 0.06 -4.20
N VAL A 44 6.16 -0.51 -5.15
CA VAL A 44 5.06 -1.44 -4.89
C VAL A 44 5.56 -2.86 -5.10
N LEU A 45 5.38 -3.70 -4.09
CA LEU A 45 5.80 -5.11 -4.10
C LEU A 45 4.56 -6.00 -3.95
N ASN A 46 4.46 -7.03 -4.78
CA ASN A 46 3.40 -8.02 -4.67
C ASN A 46 3.95 -9.37 -4.17
N TYR A 47 3.86 -9.59 -2.86
CA TYR A 47 4.17 -10.88 -2.23
C TYR A 47 2.96 -11.84 -2.20
N SER A 48 1.81 -11.45 -2.74
CA SER A 48 0.63 -12.31 -2.79
C SER A 48 0.73 -13.34 -3.91
N ASP A 49 -0.07 -14.40 -3.81
CA ASP A 49 -0.21 -15.46 -4.81
C ASP A 49 -1.11 -15.09 -6.00
N LYS A 50 -1.52 -13.81 -6.10
CA LYS A 50 -2.42 -13.31 -7.13
C LYS A 50 -1.87 -12.05 -7.78
N PRO A 51 -2.15 -11.83 -9.08
CA PRO A 51 -1.86 -10.54 -9.71
C PRO A 51 -2.67 -9.42 -9.06
N TYR A 52 -2.04 -8.26 -8.93
CA TYR A 52 -2.66 -7.06 -8.40
C TYR A 52 -2.53 -5.89 -9.37
N GLU A 53 -3.63 -5.18 -9.59
CA GLU A 53 -3.65 -3.99 -10.43
C GLU A 53 -3.54 -2.74 -9.54
N PHE A 54 -2.39 -2.07 -9.60
CA PHE A 54 -2.11 -0.87 -8.83
C PHE A 54 -2.65 0.37 -9.53
N ASN A 55 -3.44 1.18 -8.81
CA ASN A 55 -3.96 2.43 -9.34
C ASN A 55 -2.90 3.54 -9.23
N LEU A 56 -2.16 3.76 -10.32
CA LEU A 56 -1.15 4.82 -10.39
C LEU A 56 -1.78 6.23 -10.33
N PRO A 57 -1.22 7.16 -9.54
CA PRO A 57 -1.58 8.57 -9.58
C PRO A 57 -1.39 9.16 -10.99
N GLU A 58 -2.24 10.10 -11.40
CA GLU A 58 -2.18 10.69 -12.77
C GLU A 58 -0.83 11.34 -13.12
N LYS A 59 -0.12 11.85 -12.11
CA LYS A 59 1.19 12.49 -12.27
C LYS A 59 2.37 11.53 -12.14
N ALA A 60 2.12 10.27 -11.80
CA ALA A 60 3.17 9.30 -11.57
C ALA A 60 3.85 8.91 -12.89
N LYS A 61 5.18 8.85 -12.85
CA LYS A 61 6.02 8.31 -13.91
C LYS A 61 6.50 6.92 -13.52
N VAL A 62 6.10 5.91 -14.28
CA VAL A 62 6.61 4.54 -14.11
C VAL A 62 8.08 4.49 -14.54
N LEU A 63 8.91 3.87 -13.70
CA LEU A 63 10.34 3.66 -13.94
C LEU A 63 10.65 2.19 -14.19
N ILE A 64 9.99 1.28 -13.46
CA ILE A 64 10.18 -0.18 -13.55
C ILE A 64 8.83 -0.87 -13.38
N GLY A 65 8.57 -1.89 -14.20
CA GLY A 65 7.37 -2.73 -14.13
C GLY A 65 6.15 -2.10 -14.81
N ASP A 66 4.99 -2.69 -14.55
CA ASP A 66 3.70 -2.31 -15.11
C ASP A 66 2.65 -2.10 -14.01
N LYS A 67 1.52 -1.48 -14.36
CA LYS A 67 0.38 -1.28 -13.43
C LYS A 67 -0.15 -2.61 -12.89
N LYS A 68 -0.10 -3.65 -13.71
CA LYS A 68 -0.44 -5.01 -13.31
C LYS A 68 0.82 -5.68 -12.78
N ILE A 69 0.85 -5.94 -11.48
CA ILE A 69 1.98 -6.53 -10.77
C ILE A 69 1.64 -8.01 -10.57
N GLU A 70 2.30 -8.90 -11.31
CA GLU A 70 2.13 -10.33 -11.10
C GLU A 70 2.73 -10.76 -9.75
N THR A 71 2.52 -12.02 -9.36
CA THR A 71 3.09 -12.57 -8.13
C THR A 71 4.62 -12.46 -8.13
N ALA A 72 5.17 -11.96 -7.03
CA ALA A 72 6.60 -11.69 -6.83
C ALA A 72 7.20 -10.64 -7.77
N GLU A 73 6.38 -9.82 -8.42
CA GLU A 73 6.85 -8.67 -9.21
C GLU A 73 6.86 -7.36 -8.40
N VAL A 74 7.47 -6.35 -8.99
CA VAL A 74 7.66 -5.02 -8.43
C VAL A 74 7.28 -3.94 -9.44
N LEU A 75 6.64 -2.88 -8.97
CA LEU A 75 6.38 -1.66 -9.71
C LEU A 75 7.10 -0.51 -9.00
N VAL A 76 7.92 0.25 -9.72
CA VAL A 76 8.61 1.43 -9.20
C VAL A 76 8.18 2.65 -9.99
N PHE A 77 7.74 3.69 -9.29
CA PHE A 77 7.34 4.96 -9.90
C PHE A 77 7.81 6.16 -9.08
N SER A 78 7.83 7.33 -9.71
CA SER A 78 8.07 8.62 -9.04
C SER A 78 6.88 9.54 -9.26
N LEU A 79 6.52 10.33 -8.25
CA LEU A 79 5.51 11.39 -8.33
C LEU A 79 6.06 12.71 -8.91
#